data_AF-A0A832ZSN4-F1
#
_entry.id   AF-A0A832ZSN4-F1
#
_cell.length_a   1.000
_cell.length_b   1.000
_cell.length_c   1.000
_cell.angle_alpha   90.00
_cell.angle_beta   90.00
_cell.angle_gamma   90.00
#
_symmetry.space_group_name_H-M   'P 1'
#
loop_
_entity.id
_entity.type
_entity.pdbx_description
1 polymer ?
#
loop_
_entity_poly.entity_id
_entity_poly.type
_entity_poly.pdbx_seq_one_letter_code
_entity_poly.pdbx_strand_id
1 'polypeptide(L)'
;MRFFRGGPSKEEVIDSLFKYPEILDVTSTAFEAEGRIPVKYTCDGEDINPEIRWSQPPENTASLMIIMYDPDAPIGYFIHWV
;
A
#
# COMPACT_ATOMS: atom_id res chain seq x y z
N MET A 1 35.92 -32.76 0.71
CA MET A 1 34.47 -33.04 0.67
C MET A 1 33.73 -31.71 0.56
N ARG A 2 33.35 -31.26 -0.64
CA ARG A 2 32.54 -30.03 -0.82
C ARG A 2 31.08 -30.46 -0.85
N PHE A 3 30.31 -30.07 0.16
CA PHE A 3 28.85 -30.24 0.15
C PHE A 3 28.27 -29.22 -0.83
N PHE A 4 27.80 -29.67 -1.98
CA PHE A 4 26.88 -28.89 -2.79
C PHE A 4 25.57 -28.82 -2.02
N ARG A 5 25.26 -27.68 -1.39
CA ARG A 5 23.89 -27.42 -0.94
C ARG A 5 23.05 -27.28 -2.21
N GLY A 6 22.13 -28.22 -2.42
CA GLY A 6 21.13 -28.11 -3.48
C GLY A 6 20.39 -26.79 -3.32
N GLY A 7 20.11 -26.12 -4.44
CA GLY A 7 19.24 -24.95 -4.44
C GLY A 7 17.84 -25.30 -3.92
N PRO A 8 17.00 -24.28 -3.63
CA PRO A 8 15.66 -24.52 -3.13
C PRO A 8 14.88 -25.40 -4.11
N SER A 9 14.07 -26.29 -3.55
CA SER A 9 13.11 -27.10 -4.30
C SER A 9 12.11 -26.19 -5.03
N LYS A 10 11.48 -26.71 -6.10
CA LYS A 10 10.48 -25.94 -6.84
C LYS A 10 9.31 -25.55 -5.95
N GLU A 11 8.97 -26.42 -5.01
CA GLU A 11 7.91 -26.25 -4.03
C GLU A 11 8.26 -25.11 -3.07
N GLU A 12 9.49 -25.01 -2.55
CA GLU A 12 9.92 -23.87 -1.72
C GLU A 12 9.94 -22.55 -2.50
N VAL A 13 10.29 -22.58 -3.79
CA VAL A 13 10.22 -21.40 -4.66
C VAL A 13 8.77 -20.98 -4.88
N ILE A 14 7.88 -21.93 -5.20
CA ILE A 14 6.44 -21.69 -5.37
C ILE A 14 5.81 -21.18 -4.07
N ASP A 15 6.13 -21.79 -2.94
CA ASP A 15 5.64 -21.37 -1.62
C ASP A 15 6.12 -19.94 -1.31
N SER A 16 7.37 -19.59 -1.61
CA SER A 16 7.87 -18.21 -1.46
C SER A 16 7.20 -17.20 -2.39
N LEU A 17 6.86 -17.61 -3.62
CA LEU A 17 6.20 -16.76 -4.62
C LEU A 17 4.73 -16.51 -4.28
N PHE A 18 4.07 -17.48 -3.62
CA PHE A 18 2.68 -17.37 -3.18
C PHE A 18 2.54 -17.09 -1.68
N LYS A 19 3.64 -16.86 -0.95
CA LYS A 19 3.63 -16.48 0.47
C LYS A 19 3.05 -15.08 0.71
N TYR A 20 3.07 -14.20 -0.31
CA TYR A 20 2.65 -12.81 -0.14
C TYR A 20 1.71 -12.27 -1.24
N PRO A 21 0.50 -12.83 -1.43
CA PRO A 21 -0.66 -12.05 -1.85
C PRO A 21 -1.32 -11.41 -0.62
N GLU A 22 -0.55 -11.04 0.41
CA GLU A 22 -1.12 -10.50 1.64
C GLU A 22 -1.62 -9.08 1.37
N ILE A 23 -2.95 -9.00 1.21
CA ILE A 23 -3.68 -7.76 1.01
C ILE A 23 -3.61 -6.98 2.33
N LEU A 24 -2.97 -5.81 2.27
CA LEU A 24 -3.05 -4.81 3.33
C LEU A 24 -4.34 -4.02 3.13
N ASP A 25 -5.30 -4.18 4.04
CA ASP A 25 -6.52 -3.38 4.00
C ASP A 25 -6.17 -1.96 4.41
N VAL A 26 -6.61 -0.97 3.63
CA VAL A 26 -6.42 0.45 3.91
C VAL A 26 -7.80 1.10 4.01
N THR A 27 -8.04 1.82 5.11
CA THR A 27 -9.33 2.44 5.41
C THR A 27 -9.14 3.86 5.95
N SER A 28 -10.21 4.63 5.95
CA SER A 28 -10.25 5.96 6.55
C SER A 28 -11.58 6.12 7.28
N THR A 29 -11.55 6.74 8.46
CA THR A 29 -12.80 7.20 9.10
C THR A 29 -13.37 8.46 8.45
N ALA A 30 -12.63 9.10 7.54
CA ALA A 30 -13.04 10.33 6.87
C ALA A 30 -13.99 10.08 5.69
N PHE A 31 -13.82 8.97 4.96
CA PHE A 31 -14.62 8.60 3.80
C PHE A 31 -14.49 7.11 3.49
N GLU A 32 -15.52 6.55 2.86
CA GLU A 32 -15.53 5.18 2.34
C GLU A 32 -14.68 5.06 1.07
N ALA A 33 -14.21 3.86 0.74
CA ALA A 33 -13.50 3.59 -0.51
C ALA A 33 -14.35 4.04 -1.72
N GLU A 34 -13.72 4.72 -2.68
CA GLU A 34 -14.37 5.35 -3.86
C GLU A 34 -15.42 6.42 -3.50
N GLY A 35 -15.58 6.73 -2.21
CA GLY A 35 -16.45 7.77 -1.71
C GLY A 35 -15.87 9.16 -1.95
N ARG A 36 -16.74 10.17 -1.77
CA ARG A 36 -16.33 11.56 -1.90
C ARG A 36 -15.47 11.98 -0.71
N ILE A 37 -14.31 12.57 -0.98
CA ILE A 37 -13.46 13.19 0.05
C ILE A 37 -14.16 14.45 0.61
N PRO A 38 -14.35 14.56 1.94
CA PRO A 38 -14.96 15.75 2.56
C PRO A 38 -14.15 17.03 2.30
N VAL A 39 -14.85 18.16 2.13
CA VAL A 39 -14.25 19.49 1.86
C VAL A 39 -13.14 19.86 2.83
N LYS A 40 -13.25 19.45 4.10
CA LYS A 40 -12.22 19.67 5.12
C LYS A 40 -10.80 19.27 4.64
N TYR A 41 -10.70 18.20 3.85
CA TYR A 41 -9.44 17.61 3.39
C TYR A 41 -9.04 18.02 1.96
N THR A 42 -9.75 18.98 1.36
CA THR A 42 -9.43 19.50 0.03
C THR A 42 -8.84 20.90 0.15
N CYS A 43 -8.34 21.43 -0.97
CA CYS A 43 -7.83 22.80 -1.06
C CYS A 43 -8.90 23.88 -0.84
N ASP A 44 -10.19 23.52 -0.91
CA ASP A 44 -11.31 24.42 -0.56
C ASP A 44 -11.57 24.50 0.95
N GLY A 45 -10.95 23.61 1.75
CA GLY A 45 -11.13 23.51 3.19
C GLY A 45 -9.86 23.82 3.97
N GLU A 46 -9.52 22.93 4.91
CA GLU A 46 -8.35 23.10 5.78
C GLU A 46 -7.05 22.62 5.14
N ASP A 47 -7.13 21.91 4.00
CA ASP A 47 -5.99 21.32 3.29
C ASP A 47 -5.11 20.44 4.21
N ILE A 48 -5.77 19.74 5.14
CA ILE A 48 -5.12 18.77 6.03
C ILE A 48 -5.31 17.35 5.52
N ASN A 49 -4.48 16.44 6.05
CA ASN A 49 -4.51 15.04 5.67
C ASN A 49 -5.70 14.29 6.27
N PRO A 50 -6.49 13.51 5.49
CA PRO A 50 -7.40 12.54 6.07
C PRO A 50 -6.65 11.53 6.92
N GLU A 51 -7.37 11.02 7.91
CA GLU A 51 -6.90 9.91 8.71
C GLU A 51 -6.83 8.64 7.85
N ILE A 52 -5.73 7.90 7.96
CA ILE A 52 -5.54 6.64 7.24
C ILE A 52 -5.20 5.56 8.26
N ARG A 53 -5.91 4.43 8.16
CA ARG A 53 -5.62 3.19 8.89
C ARG A 53 -5.27 2.11 7.90
N TRP A 54 -4.44 1.18 8.35
CA TRP A 54 -4.22 -0.07 7.65
C TRP A 54 -4.34 -1.25 8.61
N SER A 55 -4.65 -2.43 8.08
CA SER A 55 -4.63 -3.69 8.84
C SER A 55 -3.19 -4.03 9.27
N GLN A 56 -3.00 -5.10 10.05
CA GLN A 56 -1.66 -5.51 10.43
C GLN A 56 -0.83 -5.82 9.17
N PRO A 57 0.36 -5.21 9.02
CA PRO A 57 1.23 -5.50 7.88
C PRO A 57 1.70 -6.97 7.90
N PRO A 58 2.06 -7.51 6.72
CA PRO A 58 2.62 -8.85 6.60
C PRO A 58 3.80 -9.11 7.54
N GLU A 59 3.97 -10.37 7.94
CA GLU A 59 5.10 -10.77 8.77
C GLU A 59 6.43 -10.38 8.11
N ASN A 60 7.37 -9.83 8.90
CA ASN A 60 8.66 -9.31 8.44
C ASN A 60 8.61 -8.01 7.61
N THR A 61 7.48 -7.29 7.59
CA THR A 61 7.43 -5.92 7.03
C THR A 61 8.43 -5.02 7.75
N ALA A 62 9.45 -4.54 7.03
CA ALA A 62 10.46 -3.64 7.59
C ALA A 62 9.99 -2.18 7.65
N SER A 63 9.16 -1.77 6.68
CA SER A 63 8.67 -0.40 6.54
C SER A 63 7.41 -0.35 5.67
N LEU A 64 6.64 0.71 5.83
CA LEU A 64 5.50 1.05 4.98
C LEU A 64 5.74 2.41 4.32
N MET A 65 5.10 2.62 3.17
CA MET A 65 5.08 3.89 2.44
C MET A 65 3.63 4.15 1.98
N ILE A 66 3.22 5.41 1.96
CA ILE A 66 1.90 5.83 1.52
C ILE A 66 2.07 6.78 0.33
N ILE A 67 1.52 6.40 -0.81
CA ILE A 67 1.46 7.28 -1.99
C ILE A 67 -0.01 7.60 -2.24
N MET A 68 -0.33 8.89 -2.22
CA MET A 68 -1.62 9.39 -2.69
C MET A 68 -1.38 10.10 -4.02
N TYR A 69 -2.02 9.63 -5.08
CA TYR A 69 -1.89 10.24 -6.40
C TYR A 69 -3.25 10.39 -7.08
N ASP A 70 -3.35 11.42 -7.91
CA ASP A 70 -4.50 11.73 -8.75
C ASP A 70 -4.13 11.43 -10.22
N PRO A 71 -4.68 10.37 -10.83
CA PRO A 71 -4.48 10.08 -12.25
C PRO A 71 -5.27 11.01 -13.18
N ASP A 72 -6.28 11.72 -12.65
CA ASP A 72 -7.21 12.55 -13.40
C ASP A 72 -6.76 14.02 -13.47
N ALA A 73 -5.61 14.37 -12.88
CA ALA A 73 -5.14 15.74 -12.87
C ALA A 73 -4.87 16.26 -14.31
N PRO A 74 -5.07 17.57 -14.58
CA PRO A 74 -5.12 18.10 -15.96
C PRO A 74 -3.87 17.90 -16.81
N ILE A 75 -2.72 17.64 -16.16
CA ILE A 75 -1.42 17.44 -16.80
C ILE A 75 -0.93 15.97 -16.70
N GLY A 76 -1.81 15.03 -16.34
CA GLY A 76 -1.49 13.62 -16.10
C GLY A 76 -1.46 13.30 -14.60
N TYR A 77 -0.58 12.39 -14.19
CA TYR A 77 -0.49 11.98 -12.78
C TYR A 77 0.02 13.12 -11.90
N PHE A 78 -0.65 13.34 -10.76
CA PHE A 78 -0.17 14.22 -9.71
C PHE A 78 -0.01 13.45 -8.40
N ILE A 79 1.16 13.56 -7.75
CA ILE A 79 1.41 12.93 -6.45
C ILE A 79 1.09 13.97 -5.38
N HIS A 80 0.05 13.72 -4.60
CA HIS A 80 -0.31 14.57 -3.47
C HIS A 80 0.62 14.31 -2.29
N TRP A 81 0.86 13.04 -1.93
CA TRP A 81 1.71 12.64 -0.80
C TRP A 81 2.69 11.52 -1.15
N VAL A 82 3.80 11.48 -0.42
CA VAL A 82 4.84 10.44 -0.41
C VAL A 82 5.22 10.11 1.03
#